data_AF-A0A2M7YC38-F1
#
_entry.id   AF-A0A2M7YC38-F1
#
_cell.length_a   1.000
_cell.length_b   1.000
_cell.length_c   1.000
_cell.angle_alpha   90.00
_cell.angle_beta   90.00
_cell.angle_gamma   90.00
#
_symmetry.space_group_name_H-M   'P 1'
#
loop_
_entity.id
_entity.type
_entity.pdbx_description
1 polymer ?
#
loop_
_entity_poly.entity_id
_entity_poly.type
_entity_poly.pdbx_seq_one_letter_code
_entity_poly.pdbx_strand_id
1 'polypeptide(L)'
;MSEKGLEAALLAQADSAARLGEILSHRGWASAQAVTAAAAEQIGAQTVAAGDLALDPALGDPRDIEIYLRRQMAPLRLDGETLVFVAADYADAQA
;
A
#
# COMPACT_ATOMS: atom_id res chain seq x y z
N MET A 1 -0.75 -8.82 -18.41
CA MET A 1 -1.30 -7.51 -18.85
C MET A 1 -0.83 -7.25 -20.27
N SER A 2 -1.67 -6.69 -21.14
CA SER A 2 -1.26 -6.26 -22.49
C SER A 2 -0.85 -4.79 -22.49
N GLU A 3 0.07 -4.42 -23.36
CA GLU A 3 0.55 -3.03 -23.53
C GLU A 3 -0.59 -2.05 -23.81
N LYS A 4 -1.57 -2.46 -24.62
CA LYS A 4 -2.80 -1.69 -24.91
C LYS A 4 -3.66 -1.42 -23.67
N GLY A 5 -3.68 -2.34 -22.70
CA GLY A 5 -4.43 -2.15 -21.45
C GLY A 5 -3.77 -1.11 -20.54
N LEU A 6 -2.45 -1.07 -20.51
CA LEU A 6 -1.69 -0.07 -19.75
C LEU A 6 -1.87 1.33 -20.35
N GLU A 7 -1.74 1.46 -21.67
CA GLU A 7 -1.92 2.73 -22.37
C GLU A 7 -3.32 3.33 -22.14
N ALA A 8 -4.36 2.50 -22.24
CA ALA A 8 -5.73 2.93 -21.97
C ALA A 8 -5.96 3.32 -20.50
N ALA A 9 -5.24 2.73 -19.55
CA ALA A 9 -5.31 3.09 -18.14
C ALA A 9 -4.60 4.43 -17.86
N LEU A 10 -3.45 4.69 -18.50
CA LEU A 10 -2.73 5.96 -18.41
C LEU A 10 -3.55 7.12 -18.98
N LEU A 11 -4.24 6.92 -20.10
CA LEU A 11 -5.15 7.93 -20.66
C LEU A 11 -6.31 8.24 -19.70
N ALA A 12 -6.90 7.22 -19.08
CA ALA A 12 -7.97 7.42 -18.09
C ALA A 12 -7.47 8.08 -16.80
N GLN A 13 -6.19 7.90 -16.44
CA GLN A 13 -5.58 8.58 -15.30
C GLN A 13 -5.44 10.08 -15.55
N ALA A 14 -5.06 10.50 -16.76
CA ALA A 14 -4.89 11.91 -17.09
C ALA A 14 -6.18 12.73 -16.89
N ASP A 15 -7.33 12.10 -17.10
CA ASP A 15 -8.65 12.71 -16.96
C ASP A 15 -9.31 12.44 -15.59
N SER A 16 -8.62 11.81 -14.63
CA SER A 16 -9.18 11.47 -13.32
C SER A 16 -8.21 11.71 -12.15
N ALA A 17 -8.76 11.78 -10.94
CA ALA A 17 -7.96 11.78 -9.71
C ALA A 17 -7.60 10.36 -9.23
N ALA A 18 -7.99 9.32 -9.98
CA ALA A 18 -7.79 7.93 -9.60
C ALA A 18 -6.34 7.48 -9.87
N ARG A 19 -5.84 6.55 -9.06
CA ARG A 19 -4.50 5.99 -9.26
C ARG A 19 -4.52 4.98 -10.40
N LEU A 20 -3.40 4.87 -11.13
CA LEU A 20 -3.24 3.90 -12.21
C LEU A 20 -3.59 2.47 -11.78
N GLY A 21 -3.14 2.06 -10.59
CA GLY A 21 -3.45 0.74 -10.02
C GLY A 21 -4.94 0.50 -9.80
N GLU A 22 -5.67 1.50 -9.31
CA GLU A 22 -7.13 1.45 -9.11
C GLU A 22 -7.85 1.31 -10.46
N ILE A 23 -7.42 2.07 -11.47
CA ILE A 23 -7.98 2.01 -12.83
C ILE A 23 -7.77 0.61 -13.43
N LEU A 24 -6.55 0.06 -13.32
CA LEU A 24 -6.23 -1.28 -13.80
C LEU A 24 -7.07 -2.35 -13.09
N SER A 25 -7.28 -2.21 -11.77
CA SER A 25 -8.08 -3.15 -10.99
C SER A 25 -9.57 -3.07 -11.30
N HIS A 26 -10.14 -1.86 -11.33
CA HIS A 26 -11.55 -1.64 -11.68
C HIS A 26 -11.91 -2.13 -13.08
N ARG A 27 -10.98 -2.03 -14.04
CA ARG A 27 -11.16 -2.54 -15.40
C ARG A 27 -10.98 -4.06 -15.52
N GLY A 28 -10.62 -4.74 -14.44
CA GLY A 28 -10.33 -6.19 -14.43
C GLY A 28 -9.03 -6.55 -15.16
N TRP A 29 -8.14 -5.59 -15.40
CA TRP A 29 -6.88 -5.80 -16.11
C TRP A 29 -5.74 -6.26 -15.19
N ALA A 30 -5.87 -6.01 -13.90
CA ALA A 30 -5.02 -6.55 -12.84
C ALA A 30 -5.87 -6.86 -11.60
N SER A 31 -5.47 -7.84 -10.78
CA SER A 31 -6.07 -8.02 -9.46
C SER A 31 -5.54 -6.96 -8.49
N ALA A 32 -6.32 -6.60 -7.47
CA ALA A 32 -5.85 -5.69 -6.42
C ALA A 32 -4.53 -6.18 -5.79
N GLN A 33 -4.41 -7.50 -5.59
CA GLN A 33 -3.21 -8.13 -5.03
C GLN A 33 -1.99 -7.98 -5.94
N ALA A 34 -2.16 -8.08 -7.27
CA ALA A 34 -1.08 -7.85 -8.23
C ALA A 34 -0.65 -6.37 -8.27
N VAL A 35 -1.60 -5.45 -8.13
CA VAL A 35 -1.31 -4.01 -8.04
C VAL A 35 -0.52 -3.70 -6.77
N THR A 36 -0.95 -4.21 -5.61
CA THR A 36 -0.25 -4.01 -4.33
C THR A 36 1.16 -4.59 -4.36
N ALA A 37 1.34 -5.80 -4.91
CA ALA A 37 2.65 -6.42 -5.03
C ALA A 37 3.61 -5.59 -5.92
N ALA A 38 3.14 -5.14 -7.08
CA ALA A 38 3.94 -4.30 -7.97
C ALA A 38 4.29 -2.94 -7.34
N ALA A 39 3.35 -2.33 -6.61
CA ALA A 39 3.59 -1.07 -5.89
C ALA A 39 4.63 -1.24 -4.78
N ALA A 40 4.57 -2.33 -4.01
CA ALA A 40 5.56 -2.64 -2.99
C ALA A 40 6.95 -2.89 -3.59
N GLU A 41 7.02 -3.64 -4.70
CA GLU A 41 8.27 -3.90 -5.42
C GLU A 41 8.95 -2.61 -5.90
N GLN A 42 8.18 -1.65 -6.42
CA GLN A 42 8.71 -0.36 -6.91
C GLN A 42 9.47 0.45 -5.84
N ILE A 43 9.14 0.26 -4.56
CA ILE A 43 9.77 0.96 -3.44
C ILE A 43 10.70 0.05 -2.61
N GLY A 44 10.89 -1.21 -3.04
CA GLY A 44 11.67 -2.19 -2.29
C GLY A 44 11.01 -2.68 -1.00
N ALA A 45 9.69 -2.56 -0.87
CA ALA A 45 8.91 -3.06 0.26
C ALA A 45 8.41 -4.49 0.02
N GLN A 46 8.00 -5.14 1.11
CA GLN A 46 7.33 -6.44 1.07
C GLN A 46 5.83 -6.27 1.33
N THR A 47 5.03 -7.16 0.76
CA THR A 47 3.59 -7.24 1.07
C THR A 47 3.35 -8.29 2.15
N VAL A 48 2.36 -8.03 3.00
CA VAL A 48 1.89 -8.97 4.01
C VAL A 48 0.37 -9.07 3.91
N ALA A 49 -0.16 -10.29 3.99
CA ALA A 49 -1.61 -10.47 4.00
C ALA A 49 -2.18 -10.00 5.33
N ALA A 50 -3.33 -9.30 5.28
CA ALA A 50 -3.94 -8.74 6.49
C ALA A 50 -4.27 -9.81 7.54
N GLY A 51 -4.62 -11.03 7.13
CA GLY A 51 -4.89 -12.15 8.04
C GLY A 51 -3.65 -12.71 8.73
N ASP A 52 -2.46 -12.45 8.19
CA ASP A 52 -1.18 -12.92 8.73
C ASP A 52 -0.47 -11.85 9.57
N LEU A 53 -1.07 -10.65 9.69
CA LEU A 53 -0.53 -9.57 10.50
C LEU A 53 -0.63 -9.88 11.99
N ALA A 54 0.52 -10.10 12.61
CA ALA A 54 0.67 -10.11 14.05
C ALA A 54 1.30 -8.79 14.51
N LEU A 55 0.46 -7.82 14.89
CA LEU A 55 0.94 -6.56 15.45
C LEU A 55 1.39 -6.78 16.90
N ASP A 56 2.58 -6.30 17.25
CA ASP A 56 3.03 -6.25 18.63
C ASP A 56 2.44 -5.01 19.33
N PRO A 57 1.51 -5.17 20.29
CA PRO A 57 0.89 -4.04 20.97
C PRO A 57 1.90 -3.22 21.80
N ALA A 58 3.05 -3.79 22.15
CA ALA A 58 4.09 -3.07 22.90
C ALA A 58 4.83 -2.03 22.04
N LEU A 59 4.73 -2.12 20.71
CA LEU A 59 5.38 -1.18 19.79
C LEU A 59 4.52 0.05 19.49
N GLY A 60 3.22 0.01 19.80
CA GLY A 60 2.31 1.13 19.61
C GLY A 60 2.16 1.97 20.88
N ASP A 61 2.23 3.30 20.74
CA ASP A 61 1.82 4.21 21.81
C ASP A 61 0.34 4.59 21.62
N PRO A 62 -0.55 4.34 22.60
CA PRO A 62 -1.94 4.76 22.51
C PRO A 62 -2.13 6.26 22.27
N ARG A 63 -1.15 7.10 22.63
CA ARG A 63 -1.16 8.55 22.37
C ARG A 63 -1.02 8.89 20.89
N ASP A 64 -0.46 7.98 20.10
CA ASP A 64 -0.23 8.14 18.67
C ASP A 64 -1.32 7.46 17.81
N ILE A 65 -2.38 6.94 18.44
CA ILE A 65 -3.45 6.19 17.76
C ILE A 65 -4.09 6.97 16.61
N GLU A 66 -4.22 8.29 16.76
CA GLU A 66 -4.77 9.15 15.70
C GLU A 66 -3.84 9.18 14.47
N ILE A 67 -2.53 9.17 14.67
CA ILE A 67 -1.54 9.13 13.59
C ILE A 67 -1.64 7.79 12.84
N TYR A 68 -1.70 6.68 13.57
CA TYR A 68 -1.84 5.33 12.99
C TYR A 68 -3.10 5.20 12.15
N LEU A 69 -4.24 5.68 12.67
CA LEU A 69 -5.51 5.65 11.94
C LEU A 69 -5.51 6.56 10.72
N ARG A 70 -5.05 7.81 10.88
CA ARG A 70 -5.06 8.80 9.79
C ARG A 70 -4.13 8.41 8.64
N ARG A 71 -2.96 7.87 8.96
CA ARG A 71 -1.97 7.43 7.97
C ARG A 71 -2.14 5.96 7.56
N GLN A 72 -3.15 5.27 8.09
CA GLN A 72 -3.42 3.85 7.85
C GLN A 72 -2.15 2.98 7.98
N MET A 73 -1.40 3.21 9.05
CA MET A 73 -0.13 2.54 9.34
C MET A 73 -0.11 2.02 10.77
N ALA A 74 0.68 0.98 11.01
CA ALA A 74 0.92 0.46 12.35
C ALA A 74 2.36 -0.05 12.49
N PRO A 75 2.98 0.10 13.68
CA PRO A 75 4.26 -0.55 13.95
C PRO A 75 4.06 -2.07 13.95
N LEU A 76 4.89 -2.77 13.19
CA LEU A 76 4.80 -4.22 13.03
C LEU A 76 5.80 -4.94 13.93
N ARG A 77 7.08 -4.55 13.86
CA ARG A 77 8.16 -5.18 14.63
C ARG A 77 9.35 -4.25 14.80
N LEU A 78 10.17 -4.51 15.81
CA LEU A 78 11.46 -3.86 16.01
C LEU A 78 12.60 -4.82 15.61
N ASP A 79 13.40 -4.41 14.64
CA ASP A 79 14.60 -5.13 14.20
C ASP A 79 15.85 -4.38 14.70
N GLY A 80 16.31 -4.75 15.90
CA GLY A 80 17.39 -4.01 16.57
C GLY A 80 16.95 -2.60 16.95
N GLU A 81 17.49 -1.59 16.28
CA GLU A 81 17.08 -0.18 16.45
C GLU A 81 16.12 0.31 15.35
N THR A 82 15.77 -0.56 14.40
CA THR A 82 14.91 -0.20 13.26
C THR A 82 13.46 -0.60 13.52
N LEU A 83 12.57 0.38 13.61
CA LEU A 83 11.13 0.13 13.69
C LEU A 83 10.55 -0.10 12.28
N VAL A 84 9.99 -1.29 12.07
CA VAL A 84 9.33 -1.67 10.83
C VAL A 84 7.84 -1.38 10.95
N PHE A 85 7.29 -0.67 9.97
CA PHE A 85 5.86 -0.36 9.88
C PHE A 85 5.21 -1.15 8.75
N VAL A 86 3.91 -1.41 8.92
CA VAL A 86 3.01 -1.78 7.83
C VAL A 86 2.10 -0.60 7.51
N ALA A 87 1.79 -0.39 6.23
CA ALA A 87 0.83 0.60 5.78
C ALA A 87 -0.13 -0.03 4.76
N ALA A 88 -1.38 0.46 4.72
CA ALA A 88 -2.34 0.04 3.70
C ALA A 88 -1.91 0.49 2.29
N ASP A 89 -1.36 1.71 2.20
CA ASP A 89 -0.68 2.23 1.01
C ASP A 89 0.53 3.08 1.45
N TYR A 90 1.73 2.71 0.98
CA TYR A 90 2.96 3.39 1.36
C TYR A 90 3.07 4.80 0.74
N ALA A 91 2.48 5.04 -0.43
CA ALA A 91 2.53 6.35 -1.06
C ALA A 91 1.79 7.40 -0.23
N ASP A 92 0.67 7.03 0.40
CA ASP A 92 -0.08 7.90 1.31
C ASP A 92 0.56 8.03 2.69
N ALA A 93 1.26 6.98 3.15
CA ALA A 93 1.96 6.99 4.42
C ALA A 93 3.06 8.07 4.51
N GLN A 94 3.64 8.48 3.38
CA GLN A 94 4.73 9.47 3.28
C GLN A 94 4.26 10.92 3.06
N ALA A 95 2.98 11.14 2.73
CA ALA A 95 2.41 12.47 2.44
C ALA A 95 2.03 13.26 3.71
#